data_AF-A0A0A8WV82-F1
#
_entry.id   AF-A0A0A8WV82-F1
#
_cell.length_a   1.000
_cell.length_b   1.000
_cell.length_c   1.000
_cell.angle_alpha   90.00
_cell.angle_beta   90.00
_cell.angle_gamma   90.00
#
_symmetry.space_group_name_H-M   'P 1'
#
loop_
_entity.id
_entity.type
_entity.pdbx_description
1 polymer ?
#
loop_
_entity_poly.entity_id
_entity_poly.type
_entity_poly.pdbx_seq_one_letter_code
_entity_poly.pdbx_strand_id
1 'polypeptide(L)'
;MLFNFFKKDYSHYQERGDRFYQEGRYAEARHEYEEAFSLLKPDTPAETGEYLSDRLRSSNNQLALLNIQEAVHAFQSGNHAKGIEHAELALEQAEDEAIRVNAKELIQKIEIPITMETPHTHSHSCNSCNSSNHPVAATSEISTDFLPLAERFELLIQPLPGNLSERYRQMGERFACGYVAVHDERIEEGYRIFSELSQEIRSDILEYEIALLDFQSQKLAACEQRLKSALSLNSDNPLCHLAMVQLMIETGRLHEAVLILQEMIGSGHLVDQALIMLGDVLLLKGDSDAALGKYLEALNLPSVAKIAAQKAMPVLDGMGRTADSQALAKRYLKGCC
;
A
#
# COMPACT_ATOMS: atom_id res chain seq x y z
N MET A 1 4.58 7.12 5.66
CA MET A 1 3.61 7.23 4.55
C MET A 1 4.29 7.88 3.35
N LEU A 2 4.70 7.10 2.36
CA LEU A 2 4.94 7.66 1.02
C LEU A 2 3.58 8.03 0.43
N PHE A 3 3.49 9.22 -0.15
CA PHE A 3 2.26 9.74 -0.73
C PHE A 3 1.66 8.77 -1.74
N ASN A 4 0.42 8.36 -1.47
CA ASN A 4 -0.42 7.71 -2.45
C ASN A 4 -0.90 8.78 -3.44
N PHE A 5 -0.46 8.65 -4.68
CA PHE A 5 -0.94 9.45 -5.81
C PHE A 5 -2.45 9.30 -5.97
N PHE A 6 -3.13 10.45 -6.00
CA PHE A 6 -4.57 10.66 -6.22
C PHE A 6 -5.47 10.03 -5.15
N LYS A 7 -6.60 10.69 -4.82
CA LYS A 7 -7.75 9.98 -4.25
C LYS A 7 -8.14 8.90 -5.25
N LYS A 8 -7.65 7.70 -4.95
CA LYS A 8 -7.95 6.47 -5.67
C LYS A 8 -9.46 6.31 -5.67
N ASP A 9 -10.05 6.20 -6.86
CA ASP A 9 -11.45 5.84 -7.00
C ASP A 9 -11.63 4.35 -6.73
N TYR A 10 -12.89 3.89 -6.69
CA TYR A 10 -13.17 2.48 -6.44
C TYR A 10 -12.46 1.55 -7.46
N SER A 11 -12.26 2.01 -8.70
CA SER A 11 -11.63 1.23 -9.78
C SER A 11 -10.18 0.88 -9.45
N HIS A 12 -9.43 1.83 -8.89
CA HIS A 12 -8.05 1.58 -8.47
C HIS A 12 -7.96 0.46 -7.42
N TYR A 13 -8.83 0.50 -6.40
CA TYR A 13 -8.86 -0.51 -5.34
C TYR A 13 -9.37 -1.85 -5.87
N GLN A 14 -10.38 -1.84 -6.75
CA GLN A 14 -10.87 -3.04 -7.43
C GLN A 14 -9.75 -3.75 -8.22
N GLU A 15 -8.99 -3.03 -9.03
CA GLU A 15 -7.90 -3.62 -9.83
C GLU A 15 -6.78 -4.22 -8.96
N ARG A 16 -6.50 -3.61 -7.81
CA ARG A 16 -5.54 -4.13 -6.84
C ARG A 16 -6.08 -5.35 -6.11
N GLY A 17 -7.34 -5.31 -5.69
CA GLY A 17 -8.05 -6.45 -5.12
C GLY A 17 -8.00 -7.65 -6.07
N ASP A 18 -8.31 -7.43 -7.36
CA ASP A 18 -8.27 -8.47 -8.40
C ASP A 18 -6.87 -9.07 -8.57
N ARG A 19 -5.83 -8.24 -8.52
CA ARG A 19 -4.44 -8.72 -8.59
C ARG A 19 -4.08 -9.57 -7.38
N PHE A 20 -4.33 -9.09 -6.16
CA PHE A 20 -4.05 -9.86 -4.94
C PHE A 20 -4.86 -11.15 -4.90
N TYR A 21 -6.11 -11.12 -5.35
CA TYR A 21 -6.95 -12.30 -5.45
C TYR A 21 -6.35 -13.35 -6.38
N GLN A 22 -5.85 -12.95 -7.56
CA GLN A 22 -5.18 -13.85 -8.50
C GLN A 22 -3.86 -14.41 -7.94
N GLU A 23 -3.17 -13.65 -7.11
CA GLU A 23 -1.94 -14.07 -6.42
C GLU A 23 -2.22 -14.98 -5.20
N GLY A 24 -3.48 -15.22 -4.84
CA GLY A 24 -3.87 -15.99 -3.64
C GLY A 24 -3.71 -15.23 -2.33
N ARG A 25 -3.49 -13.90 -2.40
CA ARG A 25 -3.32 -12.99 -1.27
C ARG A 25 -4.68 -12.46 -0.80
N TYR A 26 -5.48 -13.34 -0.23
CA TYR A 26 -6.91 -13.09 -0.02
C TYR A 26 -7.21 -12.06 1.08
N ALA A 27 -6.30 -11.86 2.04
CA ALA A 27 -6.49 -10.85 3.09
C ALA A 27 -6.35 -9.44 2.52
N GLU A 28 -5.32 -9.23 1.72
CA GLU A 28 -5.06 -7.98 1.01
C GLU A 28 -6.11 -7.74 -0.07
N ALA A 29 -6.53 -8.79 -0.78
CA ALA A 29 -7.63 -8.71 -1.74
C ALA A 29 -8.92 -8.23 -1.06
N ARG A 30 -9.30 -8.84 0.07
CA ARG A 30 -10.48 -8.45 0.85
C ARG A 30 -10.42 -6.97 1.25
N HIS A 31 -9.30 -6.53 1.83
CA HIS A 31 -9.13 -5.15 2.25
C HIS A 31 -9.32 -4.17 1.08
N GLU A 32 -8.69 -4.42 -0.07
CA GLU A 32 -8.85 -3.55 -1.24
C GLU A 32 -10.29 -3.56 -1.76
N TYR A 33 -11.00 -4.69 -1.73
CA TYR A 33 -12.41 -4.72 -2.13
C TYR A 33 -13.33 -3.97 -1.14
N GLU A 34 -13.04 -3.99 0.17
CA GLU A 34 -13.77 -3.21 1.18
C GLU A 34 -13.59 -1.70 0.93
N GLU A 35 -12.36 -1.28 0.65
CA GLU A 35 -12.04 0.10 0.27
C GLU A 35 -12.74 0.49 -1.04
N ALA A 36 -12.73 -0.38 -2.06
CA ALA A 36 -13.46 -0.14 -3.30
C ALA A 36 -14.98 0.02 -3.04
N PHE A 37 -15.55 -0.83 -2.19
CA PHE A 37 -16.97 -0.81 -1.87
C PHE A 37 -17.37 0.46 -1.11
N SER A 38 -16.52 0.93 -0.18
CA SER A 38 -16.78 2.15 0.60
C SER A 38 -16.80 3.43 -0.27
N LEU A 39 -16.15 3.38 -1.43
CA LEU A 39 -16.04 4.49 -2.38
C LEU A 39 -17.13 4.48 -3.47
N LEU A 40 -18.04 3.51 -3.46
CA LEU A 40 -19.15 3.47 -4.41
C LEU A 40 -20.10 4.66 -4.21
N LYS A 41 -20.42 5.33 -5.32
CA LYS A 41 -21.40 6.44 -5.35
C LYS A 41 -22.77 5.95 -5.81
N PRO A 42 -23.88 6.65 -5.48
CA PRO A 42 -25.23 6.25 -5.88
C PRO A 42 -25.47 6.12 -7.39
N ASP A 43 -24.66 6.79 -8.21
CA ASP A 43 -24.67 6.75 -9.67
C ASP A 43 -23.77 5.65 -10.26
N THR A 44 -23.07 4.88 -9.43
CA THR A 44 -22.24 3.75 -9.88
C THR A 44 -23.12 2.63 -10.42
N PRO A 45 -22.75 1.96 -11.54
CA PRO A 45 -23.53 0.83 -12.05
C PRO A 45 -23.74 -0.26 -11.00
N ALA A 46 -24.97 -0.77 -10.89
CA ALA A 46 -25.32 -1.80 -9.91
C ALA A 46 -24.43 -3.06 -10.03
N GLU A 47 -24.07 -3.42 -11.27
CA GLU A 47 -23.17 -4.53 -11.59
C GLU A 47 -21.80 -4.41 -10.90
N THR A 48 -21.31 -3.19 -10.67
CA THR A 48 -20.05 -2.95 -9.96
C THR A 48 -20.18 -3.29 -8.48
N GLY A 49 -21.28 -2.88 -7.84
CA GLY A 49 -21.54 -3.23 -6.44
C GLY A 49 -21.74 -4.72 -6.24
N GLU A 50 -22.44 -5.38 -7.17
CA GLU A 50 -22.60 -6.84 -7.19
C GLU A 50 -21.25 -7.55 -7.36
N TYR A 51 -20.41 -7.12 -8.30
CA TYR A 51 -19.07 -7.66 -8.51
C TYR A 51 -18.22 -7.59 -7.24
N LEU A 52 -18.16 -6.42 -6.60
CA LEU A 52 -17.36 -6.22 -5.39
C LEU A 52 -17.88 -7.06 -4.21
N SER A 53 -19.20 -7.15 -4.06
CA SER A 53 -19.84 -8.03 -3.06
C SER A 53 -19.49 -9.50 -3.29
N ASP A 54 -19.54 -9.96 -4.54
CA ASP A 54 -19.15 -11.32 -4.90
C ASP A 54 -17.67 -11.59 -4.63
N ARG A 55 -16.80 -10.62 -4.91
CA ARG A 55 -15.37 -10.72 -4.63
C ARG A 55 -15.04 -10.72 -3.15
N LEU A 56 -15.72 -9.91 -2.34
CA LEU A 56 -15.59 -9.92 -0.88
C LEU A 56 -15.95 -11.29 -0.31
N ARG A 57 -17.13 -11.78 -0.67
CA ARG A 57 -17.61 -13.11 -0.29
C ARG A 57 -16.65 -14.22 -0.72
N SER A 58 -16.13 -14.14 -1.94
CA SER A 58 -15.18 -15.13 -2.45
C SER A 58 -13.85 -15.09 -1.67
N SER A 59 -13.33 -13.90 -1.37
CA SER A 59 -12.10 -13.70 -0.58
C SER A 59 -12.25 -14.21 0.85
N ASN A 60 -13.39 -13.90 1.49
CA ASN A 60 -13.79 -14.41 2.79
C ASN A 60 -13.79 -15.94 2.85
N ASN A 61 -14.42 -16.58 1.86
CA ASN A 61 -14.45 -18.03 1.75
C ASN A 61 -13.05 -18.64 1.54
N GLN A 62 -12.17 -18.00 0.75
CA GLN A 62 -10.80 -18.48 0.57
C GLN A 62 -9.96 -18.35 1.85
N LEU A 63 -10.09 -17.24 2.59
CA LEU A 63 -9.45 -17.07 3.89
C LEU A 63 -9.92 -18.13 4.90
N ALA A 64 -11.22 -18.41 4.93
CA ALA A 64 -11.76 -19.47 5.77
C ALA A 64 -11.20 -20.86 5.40
N LEU A 65 -11.00 -21.16 4.12
CA LEU A 65 -10.37 -22.41 3.68
C LEU A 65 -8.89 -22.51 4.13
N LEU A 66 -8.13 -21.42 4.05
CA LEU A 66 -6.75 -21.38 4.56
C LEU A 66 -6.71 -21.60 6.08
N ASN A 67 -7.61 -20.94 6.82
CA ASN A 67 -7.75 -21.14 8.25
C ASN A 67 -8.16 -22.58 8.59
N ILE A 68 -9.02 -23.24 7.81
CA ILE A 68 -9.31 -24.67 7.96
C ILE A 68 -8.06 -25.54 7.78
N GLN A 69 -7.20 -25.22 6.80
CA GLN A 69 -5.96 -25.96 6.58
C GLN A 69 -4.99 -25.82 7.75
N GLU A 70 -4.82 -24.59 8.26
CA GLU A 70 -4.00 -24.33 9.45
C GLU A 70 -4.58 -25.00 10.70
N ALA A 71 -5.91 -25.00 10.86
CA ALA A 71 -6.59 -25.71 11.93
C ALA A 71 -6.26 -27.21 11.90
N VAL A 72 -6.39 -27.85 10.73
CA VAL A 72 -6.07 -29.27 10.54
C VAL A 72 -4.60 -29.56 10.87
N HIS A 73 -3.67 -28.72 10.40
CA HIS A 73 -2.24 -28.90 10.69
C HIS A 73 -1.92 -28.71 12.18
N ALA A 74 -2.52 -27.71 12.83
CA ALA A 74 -2.39 -27.49 14.26
C ALA A 74 -2.91 -28.69 15.07
N PHE A 75 -4.04 -29.28 14.67
CA PHE A 75 -4.56 -30.49 15.31
C PHE A 75 -3.66 -31.70 15.13
N GLN A 76 -3.12 -31.91 13.92
CA GLN A 76 -2.19 -33.01 13.65
C GLN A 76 -0.88 -32.89 14.44
N SER A 77 -0.45 -31.66 14.73
CA SER A 77 0.72 -31.38 15.56
C SER A 77 0.42 -31.35 17.07
N GLY A 78 -0.82 -31.62 17.48
CA GLY A 78 -1.25 -31.67 18.89
C GLY A 78 -1.49 -30.29 19.52
N ASN A 79 -1.41 -29.21 18.75
CA ASN A 79 -1.69 -27.85 19.23
C ASN A 79 -3.19 -27.52 19.08
N HIS A 80 -3.99 -28.12 19.96
CA HIS A 80 -5.45 -27.99 19.90
C HIS A 80 -5.96 -26.56 20.08
N ALA A 81 -5.31 -25.75 20.93
CA ALA A 81 -5.72 -24.36 21.15
C ALA A 81 -5.63 -23.53 19.87
N LYS A 82 -4.49 -23.60 19.16
CA LYS A 82 -4.32 -22.90 17.87
C LYS A 82 -5.27 -23.42 16.80
N GLY A 83 -5.51 -24.73 16.76
CA GLY A 83 -6.42 -25.27 15.76
C GLY A 83 -7.87 -24.84 15.99
N ILE A 84 -8.31 -24.68 17.24
CA ILE A 84 -9.63 -24.13 17.56
C ILE A 84 -9.72 -22.68 17.11
N GLU A 85 -8.71 -21.85 17.43
CA GLU A 85 -8.65 -20.44 17.00
C GLU A 85 -8.80 -20.30 15.48
N HIS A 86 -8.02 -21.07 14.71
CA HIS A 86 -8.14 -21.04 13.24
C HIS A 86 -9.51 -21.53 12.74
N ALA A 87 -10.09 -22.56 13.36
CA ALA A 87 -11.42 -23.05 12.97
C ALA A 87 -12.54 -22.04 13.31
N GLU A 88 -12.42 -21.32 14.43
CA GLU A 88 -13.36 -20.25 14.80
C GLU A 88 -13.26 -19.07 13.84
N LEU A 89 -12.04 -18.64 13.46
CA LEU A 89 -11.83 -17.61 12.44
C LEU A 89 -12.44 -18.02 11.09
N ALA A 90 -12.28 -19.28 10.68
CA ALA A 90 -12.92 -19.78 9.46
C ALA A 90 -14.45 -19.71 9.54
N LEU A 91 -15.05 -19.97 10.70
CA LEU A 91 -16.49 -19.90 10.90
C LEU A 91 -17.03 -18.47 10.87
N GLU A 92 -16.26 -17.52 11.40
CA GLU A 92 -16.58 -16.09 11.37
C GLU A 92 -16.50 -15.53 9.94
N GLN A 93 -15.48 -15.92 9.19
CA GLN A 93 -15.21 -15.38 7.85
C GLN A 93 -16.05 -16.05 6.76
N ALA A 94 -16.35 -17.34 6.86
CA ALA A 94 -17.03 -18.05 5.79
C ALA A 94 -18.49 -17.63 5.62
N GLU A 95 -18.87 -17.32 4.38
CA GLU A 95 -20.25 -17.12 3.96
C GLU A 95 -20.83 -18.36 3.28
N ASP A 96 -19.99 -19.24 2.74
CA ASP A 96 -20.40 -20.54 2.20
C ASP A 96 -20.73 -21.53 3.34
N GLU A 97 -21.94 -22.07 3.31
CA GLU A 97 -22.43 -22.93 4.39
C GLU A 97 -21.65 -24.24 4.51
N ALA A 98 -21.12 -24.79 3.41
CA ALA A 98 -20.31 -26.01 3.48
C ALA A 98 -18.97 -25.77 4.18
N ILE A 99 -18.34 -24.61 3.95
CA ILE A 99 -17.11 -24.20 4.67
C ILE A 99 -17.41 -24.04 6.16
N ARG A 100 -18.52 -23.39 6.51
CA ARG A 100 -18.94 -23.20 7.92
C ARG A 100 -19.23 -24.52 8.63
N VAL A 101 -19.89 -25.48 7.95
CA VAL A 101 -20.13 -26.83 8.49
C VAL A 101 -18.80 -27.54 8.74
N ASN A 102 -17.86 -27.49 7.78
CA ASN A 102 -16.55 -28.11 7.93
C ASN A 102 -15.77 -27.54 9.13
N ALA A 103 -15.74 -26.22 9.29
CA ALA A 103 -15.10 -25.56 10.43
C ALA A 103 -15.74 -25.99 11.78
N LYS A 104 -17.07 -26.07 11.86
CA LYS A 104 -17.78 -26.56 13.07
C LYS A 104 -17.45 -28.02 13.38
N GLU A 105 -17.42 -28.89 12.38
CA GLU A 105 -17.08 -30.30 12.57
C GLU A 105 -15.66 -30.48 13.11
N LEU A 106 -14.71 -29.65 12.66
CA LEU A 106 -13.34 -29.68 13.16
C LEU A 106 -13.25 -29.35 14.65
N ILE A 107 -14.01 -28.37 15.12
CA ILE A 107 -14.10 -28.01 16.55
C ILE A 107 -14.75 -29.15 17.35
N GLN A 108 -15.88 -29.68 16.87
CA GLN A 108 -16.64 -30.73 17.57
C GLN A 108 -15.86 -32.04 17.71
N LYS A 109 -15.02 -32.41 16.74
CA LYS A 109 -14.20 -33.63 16.79
C LYS A 109 -13.19 -33.64 17.94
N ILE A 110 -12.90 -32.49 18.56
CA ILE A 110 -11.96 -32.34 19.68
C ILE A 110 -12.67 -32.24 21.03
N GLU A 111 -13.91 -31.77 21.05
CA GLU A 111 -14.75 -31.75 22.26
C GLU A 111 -15.24 -33.15 22.66
N ILE A 112 -15.14 -34.15 21.79
CA ILE A 112 -15.34 -35.55 22.15
C ILE A 112 -14.07 -36.01 22.88
N PRO A 113 -14.13 -36.34 24.19
CA PRO A 113 -12.95 -36.80 24.91
C PRO A 113 -12.49 -38.10 24.26
N ILE A 114 -11.26 -38.10 23.76
CA ILE A 114 -10.56 -39.32 23.39
C ILE A 114 -10.40 -40.11 24.69
N THR A 115 -11.32 -41.04 24.92
CA THR A 115 -11.13 -42.14 25.87
C THR A 115 -9.82 -42.81 25.52
N MET A 116 -8.89 -42.74 26.47
CA MET A 116 -7.58 -43.36 26.43
C MET A 116 -7.67 -44.82 25.97
N GLU A 117 -7.00 -45.15 24.86
CA GLU A 117 -6.44 -46.48 24.66
C GLU A 117 -5.00 -46.34 24.13
N THR A 118 -4.03 -46.46 25.03
CA THR A 118 -2.69 -46.93 24.70
C THR A 118 -2.69 -48.46 24.76
N PRO A 119 -1.99 -49.14 23.83
CA PRO A 119 -0.84 -49.91 24.31
C PRO A 119 0.40 -49.89 23.38
N HIS A 120 1.54 -49.63 24.02
CA HIS A 120 2.86 -50.26 23.92
C HIS A 120 3.47 -50.73 22.57
N THR A 121 4.60 -50.10 22.25
CA THR A 121 5.92 -50.64 21.84
C THR A 121 6.04 -51.66 20.70
N HIS A 122 6.86 -51.32 19.69
CA HIS A 122 8.05 -52.12 19.33
C HIS A 122 9.09 -51.30 18.56
N SER A 123 10.36 -51.63 18.81
CA SER A 123 11.60 -51.08 18.28
C SER A 123 11.94 -51.55 16.86
N HIS A 124 12.77 -50.76 16.15
CA HIS A 124 13.95 -51.09 15.32
C HIS A 124 14.03 -50.07 14.15
N SER A 125 15.01 -49.16 14.10
CA SER A 125 16.43 -49.29 13.71
C SER A 125 16.71 -48.96 12.23
N CYS A 126 17.46 -47.86 12.05
CA CYS A 126 18.53 -47.60 11.07
C CYS A 126 18.25 -47.01 9.65
N ASN A 127 18.92 -45.87 9.44
CA ASN A 127 19.65 -45.35 8.26
C ASN A 127 18.95 -45.19 6.90
N SER A 128 18.94 -43.95 6.38
CA SER A 128 19.98 -43.42 5.47
C SER A 128 19.45 -42.26 4.60
N CYS A 129 20.22 -41.16 4.49
CA CYS A 129 20.32 -40.15 3.41
C CYS A 129 19.01 -39.45 2.93
N ASN A 130 18.94 -38.18 2.55
CA ASN A 130 19.90 -37.28 1.92
C ASN A 130 19.33 -35.85 1.94
N SER A 131 20.21 -34.88 1.68
CA SER A 131 19.92 -33.60 1.03
C SER A 131 19.32 -32.47 1.86
N SER A 132 20.24 -31.62 2.34
CA SER A 132 20.07 -30.19 2.51
C SER A 132 19.44 -29.54 1.27
N ASN A 133 18.26 -28.96 1.45
CA ASN A 133 17.73 -27.90 0.61
C ASN A 133 17.06 -26.88 1.53
N HIS A 134 17.67 -25.70 1.65
CA HIS A 134 17.05 -24.52 2.25
C HIS A 134 15.81 -24.15 1.43
N PRO A 135 14.60 -24.05 2.02
CA PRO A 135 13.57 -23.21 1.47
C PRO A 135 13.88 -21.78 1.87
N VAL A 136 14.09 -20.95 0.85
CA VAL A 136 14.10 -19.49 0.93
C VAL A 136 12.86 -19.05 1.69
N ALA A 137 13.06 -18.27 2.75
CA ALA A 137 12.00 -17.77 3.61
C ALA A 137 10.94 -17.03 2.79
N ALA A 138 9.72 -17.56 2.80
CA ALA A 138 8.54 -16.77 2.50
C ALA A 138 8.52 -15.60 3.49
N THR A 139 8.46 -14.38 2.97
CA THR A 139 8.28 -13.17 3.76
C THR A 139 6.90 -13.23 4.41
N SER A 140 6.80 -13.85 5.59
CA SER A 140 5.70 -13.61 6.50
C SER A 140 5.71 -12.12 6.86
N GLU A 141 4.58 -11.45 6.72
CA GLU A 141 4.38 -10.14 7.32
C GLU A 141 4.57 -10.28 8.83
N ILE A 142 5.71 -9.81 9.33
CA ILE A 142 6.01 -9.78 10.75
C ILE A 142 5.12 -8.70 11.34
N SER A 143 4.18 -9.09 12.21
CA SER A 143 3.47 -8.13 13.07
C SER A 143 4.50 -7.29 13.82
N THR A 144 4.59 -6.01 13.47
CA THR A 144 5.61 -5.09 14.01
C THR A 144 5.28 -4.58 15.41
N ASP A 145 4.12 -4.94 15.96
CA ASP A 145 3.64 -4.50 17.28
C ASP A 145 4.54 -4.95 18.43
N PHE A 146 5.35 -5.98 18.22
CA PHE A 146 6.30 -6.50 19.20
C PHE A 146 7.74 -6.01 19.01
N LEU A 147 8.00 -5.21 17.97
CA LEU A 147 9.35 -4.73 17.68
C LEU A 147 9.71 -3.51 18.55
N PRO A 148 10.97 -3.39 19.00
CA PRO A 148 11.47 -2.18 19.65
C PRO A 148 11.29 -0.94 18.77
N LEU A 149 11.13 0.24 19.39
CA LEU A 149 10.93 1.52 18.71
C LEU A 149 11.95 1.75 17.57
N ALA A 150 13.23 1.48 17.81
CA ALA A 150 14.29 1.69 16.84
C ALA A 150 14.11 0.81 15.58
N GLU A 151 13.72 -0.44 15.74
CA GLU A 151 13.51 -1.38 14.62
C GLU A 151 12.27 -0.98 13.82
N ARG A 152 11.19 -0.59 14.51
CA ARG A 152 9.98 -0.08 13.86
C ARG A 152 10.26 1.17 13.05
N PHE A 153 10.96 2.13 13.66
CA PHE A 153 11.36 3.36 12.99
C PHE A 153 12.23 3.09 11.76
N GLU A 154 13.20 2.17 11.86
CA GLU A 154 14.05 1.81 10.72
C GLU A 154 13.28 1.23 9.54
N LEU A 155 12.35 0.32 9.81
CA LEU A 155 11.50 -0.25 8.76
C LEU A 155 10.66 0.83 8.05
N LEU A 156 10.17 1.84 8.79
CA LEU A 156 9.35 2.91 8.23
C LEU A 156 10.15 3.91 7.38
N ILE A 157 11.43 4.15 7.71
CA ILE A 157 12.27 5.11 6.97
C ILE A 157 13.08 4.49 5.83
N GLN A 158 13.24 3.16 5.80
CA GLN A 158 13.92 2.43 4.73
C GLN A 158 13.41 2.77 3.31
N PRO A 159 12.10 2.90 3.03
CA PRO A 159 11.62 3.18 1.68
C PRO A 159 11.76 4.65 1.26
N LEU A 160 12.24 5.54 2.14
CA LEU A 160 12.40 6.95 1.80
C LEU A 160 13.49 7.16 0.72
N PRO A 161 13.28 8.04 -0.25
CA PRO A 161 14.20 8.20 -1.37
C PRO A 161 15.50 8.92 -0.97
N GLY A 162 16.57 8.63 -1.71
CA GLY A 162 17.85 9.34 -1.59
C GLY A 162 18.48 9.17 -0.21
N ASN A 163 18.93 10.29 0.38
CA ASN A 163 19.55 10.31 1.71
C ASN A 163 18.55 10.54 2.86
N LEU A 164 17.23 10.52 2.58
CA LEU A 164 16.24 10.89 3.59
C LEU A 164 16.19 9.89 4.76
N SER A 165 16.38 8.59 4.52
CA SER A 165 16.44 7.61 5.61
C SER A 165 17.50 7.97 6.66
N GLU A 166 18.71 8.32 6.22
CA GLU A 166 19.79 8.78 7.11
C GLU A 166 19.43 10.11 7.79
N ARG A 167 18.84 11.06 7.07
CA ARG A 167 18.46 12.35 7.66
C ARG A 167 17.35 12.20 8.71
N TYR A 168 16.39 11.30 8.48
CA TYR A 168 15.35 10.95 9.45
C TYR A 168 15.96 10.27 10.68
N ARG A 169 16.93 9.37 10.49
CA ARG A 169 17.69 8.74 11.59
C ARG A 169 18.36 9.76 12.51
N GLN A 170 18.90 10.83 11.93
CA GLN A 170 19.58 11.91 12.67
C GLN A 170 18.64 12.82 13.46
N MET A 171 17.33 12.73 13.27
CA MET A 171 16.34 13.52 14.04
C MET A 171 16.22 13.07 15.51
N GLY A 172 16.74 11.89 15.85
CA GLY A 172 16.82 11.40 17.22
C GLY A 172 15.55 10.71 17.74
N GLU A 173 15.66 10.16 18.95
CA GLU A 173 14.67 9.24 19.52
C GLU A 173 13.28 9.87 19.71
N ARG A 174 13.19 11.13 20.16
CA ARG A 174 11.89 11.82 20.31
C ARG A 174 11.17 11.96 18.98
N PHE A 175 11.88 12.24 17.90
CA PHE A 175 11.29 12.27 16.57
C PHE A 175 10.83 10.88 16.13
N ALA A 176 11.65 9.84 16.36
CA ALA A 176 11.26 8.46 16.08
C ALA A 176 9.99 8.04 16.84
N CYS A 177 9.84 8.42 18.11
CA CYS A 177 8.61 8.21 18.88
C CYS A 177 7.39 8.85 18.20
N GLY A 178 7.50 10.13 17.83
CA GLY A 178 6.40 10.83 17.14
C GLY A 178 6.07 10.22 15.78
N TYR A 179 7.09 9.85 15.01
CA TYR A 179 6.93 9.25 13.70
C TYR A 179 6.25 7.88 13.75
N VAL A 180 6.71 6.98 14.64
CA VAL A 180 6.06 5.68 14.85
C VAL A 180 4.63 5.85 15.36
N ALA A 181 4.39 6.79 16.29
CA ALA A 181 3.04 7.06 16.77
C ALA A 181 2.08 7.48 15.64
N VAL A 182 2.52 8.34 14.71
CA VAL A 182 1.71 8.73 13.55
C VAL A 182 1.38 7.54 12.66
N HIS A 183 2.32 6.63 12.42
CA HIS A 183 2.08 5.45 11.57
C HIS A 183 1.26 4.36 12.26
N ASP A 184 1.18 4.38 13.59
CA ASP A 184 0.27 3.56 14.40
C ASP A 184 -1.12 4.19 14.56
N GLU A 185 -1.45 5.20 13.76
CA GLU A 185 -2.70 5.95 13.82
C GLU A 185 -2.92 6.71 15.16
N ARG A 186 -1.89 6.81 16.01
CA ARG A 186 -1.89 7.64 17.23
C ARG A 186 -1.57 9.10 16.89
N ILE A 187 -2.41 9.68 16.05
CA ILE A 187 -2.19 11.00 15.40
C ILE A 187 -2.01 12.12 16.44
N GLU A 188 -2.85 12.18 17.46
CA GLU A 188 -2.79 13.23 18.50
C GLU A 188 -1.48 13.19 19.29
N GLU A 189 -0.99 11.98 19.60
CA GLU A 189 0.27 11.79 20.30
C GLU A 189 1.45 12.24 19.43
N GLY A 190 1.48 11.79 18.17
CA GLY A 190 2.49 12.20 17.20
C GLY A 190 2.50 13.70 16.96
N TYR A 191 1.32 14.32 16.80
CA TYR A 191 1.19 15.77 16.61
C TYR A 191 1.70 16.54 17.82
N ARG A 192 1.39 16.11 19.04
CA ARG A 192 1.91 16.73 20.27
C ARG A 192 3.43 16.66 20.31
N ILE A 193 4.01 15.48 20.08
CA ILE A 193 5.47 15.27 20.09
C ILE A 193 6.15 16.17 19.05
N PHE A 194 5.64 16.18 17.82
CA PHE A 194 6.19 17.02 16.76
C PHE A 194 6.04 18.51 17.05
N SER A 195 4.91 18.93 17.62
CA SER A 195 4.68 20.33 17.99
C SER A 195 5.66 20.80 19.06
N GLU A 196 5.89 20.00 20.11
CA GLU A 196 6.91 20.28 21.14
C GLU A 196 8.30 20.34 20.53
N LEU A 197 8.68 19.34 19.70
CA LEU A 197 9.97 19.34 19.02
C LEU A 197 10.16 20.56 18.11
N SER A 198 9.11 21.04 17.44
CA SER A 198 9.21 22.19 16.53
C SER A 198 9.53 23.51 17.23
N GLN A 199 9.34 23.58 18.55
CA GLN A 199 9.75 24.72 19.38
C GLN A 199 11.25 24.67 19.72
N GLU A 200 11.85 23.48 19.69
CA GLU A 200 13.23 23.24 20.08
C GLU A 200 14.17 23.18 18.86
N ILE A 201 13.71 22.55 17.77
CA ILE A 201 14.50 22.31 16.56
C ILE A 201 13.79 22.83 15.32
N ARG A 202 14.58 23.42 14.41
CA ARG A 202 14.14 23.82 13.07
C ARG A 202 14.66 22.78 12.08
N SER A 203 13.76 22.03 11.46
CA SER A 203 14.09 20.98 10.51
C SER A 203 13.05 20.93 9.40
N ASP A 204 13.50 20.88 8.14
CA ASP A 204 12.63 20.69 6.98
C ASP A 204 11.84 19.38 7.08
N ILE A 205 12.44 18.32 7.63
CA ILE A 205 11.78 17.03 7.86
C ILE A 205 10.63 17.18 8.87
N LEU A 206 10.88 17.86 10.00
CA LEU A 206 9.85 18.02 11.01
C LEU A 206 8.71 18.92 10.52
N GLU A 207 9.02 20.01 9.84
CA GLU A 207 8.03 20.89 9.23
C GLU A 207 7.18 20.14 8.19
N TYR A 208 7.81 19.27 7.38
CA TYR A 208 7.14 18.40 6.43
C TYR A 208 6.19 17.40 7.11
N GLU A 209 6.64 16.68 8.15
CA GLU A 209 5.79 15.71 8.85
C GLU A 209 4.58 16.39 9.52
N ILE A 210 4.76 17.58 10.10
CA ILE A 210 3.63 18.37 10.63
C ILE A 210 2.69 18.81 9.51
N ALA A 211 3.23 19.19 8.34
CA ALA A 211 2.40 19.55 7.19
C ALA A 211 1.50 18.39 6.74
N LEU A 212 1.99 17.14 6.79
CA LEU A 212 1.16 15.96 6.50
C LEU A 212 -0.03 15.85 7.46
N LEU A 213 0.19 16.07 8.75
CA LEU A 213 -0.85 16.01 9.77
C LEU A 213 -1.86 17.16 9.60
N ASP A 214 -1.37 18.36 9.28
CA ASP A 214 -2.22 19.51 8.99
C ASP A 214 -3.07 19.25 7.73
N PHE A 215 -2.51 18.60 6.71
CA PHE A 215 -3.23 18.20 5.49
C PHE A 215 -4.34 17.18 5.81
N GLN A 216 -4.02 16.12 6.55
CA GLN A 216 -5.01 15.11 6.97
C GLN A 216 -6.15 15.75 7.79
N SER A 217 -5.81 16.72 8.63
CA SER A 217 -6.76 17.48 9.44
C SER A 217 -7.54 18.56 8.66
N GLN A 218 -7.41 18.63 7.34
CA GLN A 218 -8.01 19.65 6.47
C GLN A 218 -7.59 21.10 6.80
N LYS A 219 -6.48 21.30 7.51
CA LYS A 219 -5.88 22.61 7.81
C LYS A 219 -4.99 23.06 6.66
N LEU A 220 -5.58 23.25 5.48
CA LEU A 220 -4.84 23.44 4.22
C LEU A 220 -3.91 24.66 4.23
N ALA A 221 -4.32 25.77 4.87
CA ALA A 221 -3.48 26.96 4.97
C ALA A 221 -2.25 26.75 5.88
N ALA A 222 -2.42 26.00 6.98
CA ALA A 222 -1.31 25.66 7.87
C ALA A 222 -0.34 24.70 7.17
N CYS A 223 -0.87 23.70 6.47
CA CYS A 223 -0.09 22.80 5.62
C CYS A 223 0.77 23.58 4.61
N GLU A 224 0.18 24.52 3.84
CA GLU A 224 0.93 25.33 2.88
C GLU A 224 2.06 26.13 3.55
N GLN A 225 1.79 26.74 4.70
CA GLN A 225 2.79 27.50 5.46
C GLN A 225 3.93 26.61 5.95
N ARG A 226 3.62 25.40 6.46
CA ARG A 226 4.59 24.42 6.90
C ARG A 226 5.48 23.94 5.75
N LEU A 227 4.89 23.63 4.59
CA LEU A 227 5.64 23.23 3.39
C LEU A 227 6.55 24.36 2.87
N LYS A 228 6.07 25.61 2.87
CA LYS A 228 6.92 26.78 2.54
C LYS A 228 8.06 26.96 3.52
N SER A 229 7.80 26.79 4.82
CA SER A 229 8.82 26.81 5.87
C SER A 229 9.86 25.71 5.64
N ALA A 230 9.43 24.48 5.35
CA ALA A 230 10.31 23.36 5.06
C ALA A 230 11.21 23.61 3.84
N LEU A 231 10.64 24.09 2.73
CA LEU A 231 11.39 24.45 1.52
C LEU A 231 12.34 25.63 1.74
N SER A 232 12.03 26.54 2.67
CA SER A 232 12.96 27.63 3.05
C SER A 232 14.17 27.13 3.86
N LEU A 233 13.99 26.04 4.62
CA LEU A 233 15.07 25.40 5.38
C LEU A 233 15.92 24.49 4.49
N ASN A 234 15.29 23.82 3.53
CA ASN A 234 15.96 22.97 2.55
C ASN A 234 15.17 22.95 1.24
N SER A 235 15.63 23.73 0.26
CA SER A 235 15.01 23.81 -1.07
C SER A 235 15.11 22.52 -1.86
N ASP A 236 16.01 21.62 -1.48
CA ASP A 236 16.26 20.35 -2.18
C ASP A 236 15.47 19.18 -1.58
N ASN A 237 14.60 19.41 -0.57
CA ASN A 237 13.80 18.33 0.01
C ASN A 237 12.75 17.82 -1.01
N PRO A 238 12.91 16.60 -1.55
CA PRO A 238 12.03 16.10 -2.61
C PRO A 238 10.60 15.88 -2.13
N LEU A 239 10.40 15.53 -0.85
CA LEU A 239 9.07 15.28 -0.29
C LEU A 239 8.26 16.56 -0.17
N CYS A 240 8.90 17.69 0.14
CA CYS A 240 8.22 18.97 0.28
C CYS A 240 7.68 19.50 -1.06
N HIS A 241 8.46 19.33 -2.14
CA HIS A 241 8.03 19.68 -3.50
C HIS A 241 6.81 18.87 -3.92
N LEU A 242 6.87 17.53 -3.75
CA LEU A 242 5.74 16.64 -4.06
C LEU A 242 4.49 16.99 -3.24
N ALA A 243 4.65 17.24 -1.94
CA ALA A 243 3.56 17.65 -1.06
C ALA A 243 2.92 18.97 -1.48
N MET A 244 3.73 19.94 -1.90
CA MET A 244 3.23 21.24 -2.37
C MET A 244 2.41 21.07 -3.63
N VAL A 245 2.90 20.31 -4.62
CA VAL A 245 2.15 20.01 -5.84
C VAL A 245 0.83 19.33 -5.50
N GLN A 246 0.84 18.33 -4.60
CA GLN A 246 -0.37 17.63 -4.17
C GLN A 246 -1.39 18.59 -3.53
N LEU A 247 -0.92 19.47 -2.63
CA LEU A 247 -1.78 20.47 -2.00
C LEU A 247 -2.43 21.39 -3.04
N MET A 248 -1.68 21.82 -4.06
CA MET A 248 -2.21 22.63 -5.16
C MET A 248 -3.26 21.88 -5.97
N ILE A 249 -3.06 20.59 -6.25
CA ILE A 249 -4.03 19.77 -6.97
C ILE A 249 -5.34 19.63 -6.18
N GLU A 250 -5.24 19.28 -4.90
CA GLU A 250 -6.39 19.04 -4.01
C GLU A 250 -7.20 20.32 -3.74
N THR A 251 -6.54 21.48 -3.79
CA THR A 251 -7.20 22.79 -3.68
C THR A 251 -7.68 23.35 -5.02
N GLY A 252 -7.54 22.61 -6.12
CA GLY A 252 -7.93 23.05 -7.46
C GLY A 252 -7.04 24.14 -8.07
N ARG A 253 -5.90 24.47 -7.42
CA ARG A 253 -4.90 25.46 -7.86
C ARG A 253 -3.98 24.86 -8.93
N LEU A 254 -4.56 24.26 -9.96
CA LEU A 254 -3.84 23.52 -11.01
C LEU A 254 -2.83 24.38 -11.78
N HIS A 255 -3.06 25.69 -11.88
CA HIS A 255 -2.10 26.62 -12.50
C HIS A 255 -0.81 26.71 -11.69
N GLU A 256 -0.91 26.79 -10.37
CA GLU A 256 0.25 26.87 -9.48
C GLU A 256 0.98 25.52 -9.42
N ALA A 257 0.24 24.40 -9.43
CA ALA A 257 0.82 23.06 -9.55
C ALA A 257 1.71 22.94 -10.80
N VAL A 258 1.26 23.45 -11.95
CA VAL A 258 2.06 23.46 -13.20
C VAL A 258 3.35 24.25 -13.03
N LEU A 259 3.31 25.43 -12.41
CA LEU A 259 4.50 26.27 -12.23
C LEU A 259 5.54 25.57 -11.36
N ILE A 260 5.11 24.97 -10.25
CA ILE A 260 6.01 24.22 -9.35
C ILE A 260 6.61 23.02 -10.08
N LEU A 261 5.81 22.26 -10.82
CA LEU A 261 6.31 21.11 -11.58
C LEU A 261 7.30 21.51 -12.68
N GLN A 262 7.09 22.65 -13.34
CA GLN A 262 8.04 23.21 -14.29
C GLN A 262 9.34 23.65 -13.62
N GLU A 263 9.26 24.25 -12.43
CA GLU A 263 10.43 24.62 -11.63
C GLU A 263 11.23 23.39 -11.19
N MET A 264 10.55 22.32 -10.73
CA MET A 264 11.16 21.04 -10.39
C MET A 264 11.93 20.45 -11.58
N ILE A 265 11.31 20.42 -12.77
CA ILE A 265 11.96 19.95 -14.00
C ILE A 265 13.16 20.84 -14.36
N GLY A 266 13.00 22.16 -14.33
CA GLY A 266 14.04 23.12 -14.69
C GLY A 266 15.25 23.10 -13.73
N SER A 267 15.00 22.80 -12.46
CA SER A 267 16.03 22.72 -11.41
C SER A 267 16.61 21.32 -11.24
N GLY A 268 16.10 20.32 -11.97
CA GLY A 268 16.58 18.94 -11.91
C GLY A 268 16.07 18.13 -10.72
N HIS A 269 15.09 18.64 -9.97
CA HIS A 269 14.49 17.94 -8.83
C HIS A 269 13.43 16.95 -9.31
N LEU A 270 13.63 15.65 -9.04
CA LEU A 270 12.65 14.60 -9.33
C LEU A 270 12.09 14.64 -10.76
N VAL A 271 12.93 14.95 -11.76
CA VAL A 271 12.53 15.21 -13.15
C VAL A 271 11.55 14.15 -13.68
N ASP A 272 11.87 12.87 -13.46
CA ASP A 272 11.06 11.74 -13.88
C ASP A 272 9.62 11.81 -13.34
N GLN A 273 9.46 12.05 -12.03
CA GLN A 273 8.16 12.14 -11.37
C GLN A 273 7.45 13.44 -11.73
N ALA A 274 8.18 14.56 -11.81
CA ALA A 274 7.64 15.85 -12.16
C ALA A 274 7.07 15.87 -13.58
N LEU A 275 7.68 15.19 -14.54
CA LEU A 275 7.14 15.05 -15.90
C LEU A 275 5.83 14.26 -15.94
N ILE A 276 5.75 13.14 -15.22
CA ILE A 276 4.51 12.36 -15.12
C ILE A 276 3.40 13.19 -14.48
N MET A 277 3.68 13.84 -13.34
CA MET A 277 2.73 14.69 -12.65
C MET A 277 2.29 15.88 -13.48
N LEU A 278 3.20 16.49 -14.25
CA LEU A 278 2.85 17.61 -15.12
C LEU A 278 1.90 17.16 -16.22
N GLY A 279 2.12 15.98 -16.81
CA GLY A 279 1.17 15.37 -17.74
C GLY A 279 -0.22 15.18 -17.09
N ASP A 280 -0.26 14.60 -15.90
CA ASP A 280 -1.52 14.35 -15.18
C ASP A 280 -2.27 15.65 -14.85
N VAL A 281 -1.56 16.68 -14.37
CA VAL A 281 -2.15 18.00 -14.08
C VAL A 281 -2.66 18.69 -15.34
N LEU A 282 -1.95 18.57 -16.46
CA LEU A 282 -2.41 19.12 -17.74
C LEU A 282 -3.68 18.42 -18.24
N LEU A 283 -3.80 17.10 -18.06
CA LEU A 283 -5.05 16.37 -18.33
C LEU A 283 -6.20 16.86 -17.45
N LEU A 284 -5.96 17.07 -16.14
CA LEU A 284 -6.98 17.61 -15.23
C LEU A 284 -7.45 19.00 -15.65
N LYS A 285 -6.57 19.79 -16.30
CA LYS A 285 -6.92 21.08 -16.90
C LYS A 285 -7.63 20.98 -18.25
N GLY A 286 -7.72 19.78 -18.83
CA GLY A 286 -8.29 19.51 -20.16
C GLY A 286 -7.32 19.75 -21.32
N ASP A 287 -6.03 19.95 -21.07
CA ASP A 287 -5.01 20.18 -22.09
C ASP A 287 -4.33 18.85 -22.48
N SER A 288 -5.06 18.04 -23.24
CA SER A 288 -4.62 16.71 -23.65
C SER A 288 -3.39 16.71 -24.54
N ASP A 289 -3.23 17.73 -25.39
CA ASP A 289 -2.06 17.85 -26.28
C ASP A 289 -0.79 18.15 -25.47
N ALA A 290 -0.85 19.11 -24.55
CA ALA A 290 0.30 19.42 -23.69
C ALA A 290 0.63 18.24 -22.76
N ALA A 291 -0.38 17.56 -22.22
CA ALA A 291 -0.20 16.38 -21.39
C ALA A 291 0.53 15.26 -22.13
N LEU A 292 0.07 14.94 -23.36
CA LEU A 292 0.72 13.95 -24.20
C LEU A 292 2.18 14.32 -24.47
N GLY A 293 2.46 15.59 -24.76
CA GLY A 293 3.84 16.08 -24.93
C GLY A 293 4.74 15.73 -23.73
N LYS A 294 4.22 15.86 -22.50
CA LYS A 294 4.97 15.53 -21.28
C LYS A 294 5.14 14.05 -21.01
N TYR A 295 4.14 13.23 -21.31
CA TYR A 295 4.33 11.79 -21.25
C TYR A 295 5.33 11.30 -22.30
N LEU A 296 5.31 11.84 -23.51
CA LEU A 296 6.29 11.50 -24.55
C LEU A 296 7.71 11.92 -24.18
N GLU A 297 7.87 13.07 -23.51
CA GLU A 297 9.15 13.50 -22.95
C GLU A 297 9.66 12.49 -21.90
N ALA A 298 8.77 12.05 -20.99
CA ALA A 298 9.06 11.06 -19.95
C ALA A 298 9.40 9.66 -20.49
N LEU A 299 9.02 9.30 -21.73
CA LEU A 299 9.43 8.03 -22.35
C LEU A 299 10.95 7.91 -22.55
N ASN A 300 11.67 9.03 -22.56
CA ASN A 300 13.13 9.05 -22.67
C ASN A 300 13.84 8.71 -21.35
N LEU A 301 13.10 8.59 -20.25
CA LEU A 301 13.62 8.34 -18.91
C LEU A 301 13.32 6.88 -18.52
N PRO A 302 14.32 5.99 -18.44
CA PRO A 302 14.10 4.56 -18.25
C PRO A 302 13.30 4.20 -16.98
N SER A 303 13.45 4.98 -15.92
CA SER A 303 12.78 4.83 -14.62
C SER A 303 11.25 4.96 -14.71
N VAL A 304 10.74 5.77 -15.63
CA VAL A 304 9.31 6.09 -15.76
C VAL A 304 8.75 5.76 -17.14
N ALA A 305 9.55 5.31 -18.10
CA ALA A 305 9.12 5.04 -19.48
C ALA A 305 7.90 4.11 -19.57
N LYS A 306 7.82 3.08 -18.72
CA LYS A 306 6.64 2.18 -18.68
C LYS A 306 5.38 2.92 -18.23
N ILE A 307 5.48 3.72 -17.16
CA ILE A 307 4.37 4.50 -16.60
C ILE A 307 3.93 5.58 -17.59
N ALA A 308 4.89 6.30 -18.19
CA ALA A 308 4.66 7.28 -19.22
C ALA A 308 3.91 6.69 -20.43
N ALA A 309 4.29 5.49 -20.88
CA ALA A 309 3.58 4.80 -21.96
C ALA A 309 2.13 4.46 -21.57
N GLN A 310 1.92 3.92 -20.36
CA GLN A 310 0.58 3.61 -19.84
C GLN A 310 -0.32 4.85 -19.76
N LYS A 311 0.25 6.01 -19.39
CA LYS A 311 -0.48 7.28 -19.31
C LYS A 311 -0.73 7.91 -20.69
N ALA A 312 0.20 7.79 -21.63
CA ALA A 312 0.07 8.36 -22.97
C ALA A 312 -0.96 7.64 -23.85
N MET A 313 -1.09 6.32 -23.72
CA MET A 313 -1.99 5.48 -24.53
C MET A 313 -3.46 5.93 -24.51
N PRO A 314 -4.14 6.08 -23.35
CA PRO A 314 -5.53 6.52 -23.32
C PRO A 314 -5.72 7.93 -23.89
N VAL A 315 -4.71 8.81 -23.76
CA VAL A 315 -4.74 10.15 -24.36
C VAL A 315 -4.66 10.07 -25.89
N LEU A 316 -3.78 9.22 -26.43
CA LEU A 316 -3.67 8.97 -27.87
C LEU A 316 -4.97 8.37 -28.43
N ASP A 317 -5.56 7.40 -27.73
CA ASP A 317 -6.81 6.77 -28.15
C ASP A 317 -7.98 7.78 -28.12
N GLY A 318 -8.06 8.63 -27.10
CA GLY A 318 -9.03 9.73 -27.04
C GLY A 318 -8.88 10.76 -28.16
N MET A 319 -7.67 10.92 -28.71
CA MET A 319 -7.38 11.76 -29.88
C MET A 319 -7.59 11.02 -31.23
N GLY A 320 -8.00 9.75 -31.23
CA GLY A 320 -8.14 8.93 -32.43
C GLY A 320 -6.81 8.43 -33.01
N ARG A 321 -5.70 8.55 -32.27
CA ARG A 321 -4.34 8.12 -32.67
C ARG A 321 -4.03 6.70 -32.22
N THR A 322 -4.96 5.77 -32.47
CA THR A 322 -4.87 4.38 -31.99
C THR A 322 -3.66 3.61 -32.51
N ALA A 323 -3.16 3.93 -33.72
CA ALA A 323 -1.94 3.32 -34.25
C ALA A 323 -0.71 3.64 -33.38
N ASP A 324 -0.61 4.88 -32.89
CA ASP A 324 0.49 5.31 -32.01
C ASP A 324 0.37 4.67 -30.63
N SER A 325 -0.85 4.57 -30.09
CA SER A 325 -1.14 3.88 -28.82
C SER A 325 -0.69 2.41 -28.88
N GLN A 326 -1.05 1.68 -29.94
CA GLN A 326 -0.62 0.29 -30.14
C GLN A 326 0.90 0.14 -30.30
N ALA A 327 1.55 1.10 -30.96
CA ALA A 327 3.00 1.11 -31.09
C ALA A 327 3.70 1.28 -29.73
N LEU A 328 3.19 2.18 -28.88
CA LEU A 328 3.68 2.35 -27.50
C LEU A 328 3.47 1.09 -26.67
N ALA A 329 2.29 0.47 -26.74
CA ALA A 329 2.00 -0.77 -26.04
C ALA A 329 2.99 -1.88 -26.43
N LYS A 330 3.25 -2.04 -27.73
CA LYS A 330 4.21 -3.04 -28.24
C LYS A 330 5.64 -2.78 -27.77
N ARG A 331 6.05 -1.52 -27.65
CA ARG A 331 7.42 -1.13 -27.32
C ARG A 331 7.73 -1.15 -25.83
N TYR A 332 6.79 -0.71 -24.99
CA TYR A 332 7.05 -0.47 -23.57
C TYR A 332 6.29 -1.41 -22.63
N LEU A 333 5.25 -2.11 -23.12
CA LEU A 333 4.40 -2.97 -22.28
C LEU A 333 4.51 -4.46 -22.61
N LYS A 334 5.31 -4.86 -23.61
CA LYS A 334 5.55 -6.28 -23.91
C LYS A 334 6.79 -6.83 -23.20
N GLY A 335 6.53 -7.60 -22.14
CA GLY A 335 7.44 -8.46 -21.36
C GLY A 335 6.90 -8.56 -19.92
N CYS A 336 6.45 -9.69 -19.37
CA CYS A 336 6.71 -11.11 -19.65
C CYS A 336 5.44 -11.89 -20.03
N CYS A 337 5.57 -12.79 -21.02
CA CYS A 337 4.80 -14.03 -21.07
C CYS A 337 5.52 -15.10 -20.25
#